data_AF-A0A565B6U9-F1
#
_entry.id   AF-A0A565B6U9-F1
#
_cell.length_a   1.000
_cell.length_b   1.000
_cell.length_c   1.000
_cell.angle_alpha   90.00
_cell.angle_beta   90.00
_cell.angle_gamma   90.00
#
_symmetry.space_group_name_H-M   'P 1'
#
loop_
_entity.id
_entity.type
_entity.pdbx_description
1 polymer ?
#
loop_
_entity_poly.entity_id
_entity_poly.type
_entity_poly.pdbx_seq_one_letter_code
_entity_poly.pdbx_strand_id
1 'polypeptide(L)'
;MESLARFAVDEHNKNENALLEFARVVKAKTQVVAGAMYYLTVEVTHEGGKKKLYEAKVWEKSWLEFKELQWFKPAITPSELD
;
A
#
# COMPACT_ATOMS: atom_id res chain seq x y z
N MET A 1 0.38 -0.69 -11.45
CA MET A 1 -0.15 -0.31 -10.11
C MET A 1 -0.30 -1.52 -9.20
N GLU A 2 -0.91 -2.62 -9.64
CA GLU A 2 -1.07 -3.83 -8.81
C GLU A 2 0.26 -4.40 -8.29
N SER A 3 1.33 -4.38 -9.08
CA SER A 3 2.66 -4.83 -8.63
C SER A 3 3.23 -3.99 -7.47
N LEU A 4 2.93 -2.68 -7.45
CA LEU A 4 3.35 -1.79 -6.36
C LEU A 4 2.49 -1.99 -5.12
N ALA A 5 1.20 -2.26 -5.31
CA ALA A 5 0.29 -2.58 -4.23
C ALA A 5 0.65 -3.91 -3.55
N ARG A 6 0.94 -4.96 -4.34
CA ARG A 6 1.42 -6.25 -3.83
C ARG A 6 2.73 -6.08 -3.07
N PHE A 7 3.71 -5.38 -3.66
CA PHE A 7 4.95 -5.03 -2.97
C PHE A 7 4.70 -4.34 -1.62
N ALA A 8 3.80 -3.35 -1.55
CA ALA A 8 3.50 -2.65 -0.31
C ALA A 8 2.89 -3.57 0.76
N VAL A 9 2.01 -4.49 0.36
CA VAL A 9 1.41 -5.47 1.28
C VAL A 9 2.45 -6.50 1.75
N ASP A 10 3.24 -7.06 0.84
CA ASP A 10 4.31 -8.01 1.15
C ASP A 10 5.36 -7.41 2.09
N GLU A 11 5.83 -6.19 1.81
CA GLU A 11 6.85 -5.51 2.64
C GLU A 11 6.29 -5.15 4.02
N HIS A 12 5.01 -4.76 4.13
CA HIS A 12 4.35 -4.57 5.42
C HIS A 12 4.24 -5.88 6.20
N ASN A 13 3.78 -6.95 5.56
CA ASN A 13 3.67 -8.28 6.19
C ASN A 13 5.02 -8.76 6.73
N LYS A 14 6.10 -8.55 5.97
CA LYS A 14 7.46 -8.89 6.38
C LYS A 14 7.95 -8.07 7.57
N ASN A 15 7.68 -6.76 7.59
CA ASN A 15 8.16 -5.87 8.66
C ASN A 15 7.35 -6.00 9.95
N GLU A 16 6.04 -6.16 9.85
CA GLU A 16 5.11 -6.18 11.00
C GLU A 16 4.67 -7.58 11.40
N ASN A 17 5.22 -8.63 10.75
CA ASN A 17 4.80 -10.03 10.92
C ASN A 17 3.26 -10.18 10.79
N ALA A 18 2.68 -9.51 9.80
CA ALA A 18 1.26 -9.51 9.51
C ALA A 18 0.90 -10.51 8.40
N LEU A 19 -0.38 -10.87 8.31
CA LEU A 19 -0.92 -11.80 7.31
C LEU A 19 -2.03 -11.11 6.48
N LEU A 20 -1.68 -10.02 5.81
CA LEU A 20 -2.61 -9.30 4.94
C LEU A 20 -2.59 -9.89 3.52
N GLU A 21 -3.76 -10.13 2.96
CA GLU A 21 -3.91 -10.56 1.57
C GLU A 21 -4.37 -9.40 0.69
N PHE A 22 -3.58 -9.07 -0.34
CA PHE A 22 -3.96 -8.05 -1.31
C PHE A 22 -5.20 -8.48 -2.10
N ALA A 23 -6.27 -7.66 -2.07
CA ALA A 23 -7.46 -7.90 -2.87
C ALA A 23 -7.47 -7.07 -4.17
N ARG A 24 -7.38 -5.73 -4.06
CA ARG A 24 -7.38 -4.82 -5.22
C ARG A 24 -6.84 -3.43 -4.89
N VAL A 25 -6.48 -2.68 -5.93
CA VAL A 25 -6.22 -1.24 -5.81
C VAL A 25 -7.55 -0.50 -5.93
N VAL A 26 -7.86 0.37 -4.96
CA VAL A 26 -9.06 1.23 -4.95
C VAL A 26 -8.75 2.60 -5.51
N LYS A 27 -7.58 3.14 -5.17
CA LYS A 27 -7.11 4.44 -5.66
C LYS A 27 -5.62 4.40 -5.89
N ALA A 28 -5.16 5.08 -6.92
CA ALA A 28 -3.75 5.27 -7.18
C ALA A 28 -3.50 6.70 -7.63
N LYS A 29 -2.47 7.32 -7.08
CA LYS A 29 -1.95 8.61 -7.52
C LYS A 29 -0.44 8.50 -7.63
N THR A 30 0.11 9.04 -8.70
CA THR A 30 1.55 9.16 -8.90
C THR A 30 1.96 10.61 -8.78
N GLN A 31 3.12 10.84 -8.17
CA GLN A 31 3.77 12.14 -8.12
C GLN A 31 5.22 11.98 -8.55
N VAL A 32 5.63 12.74 -9.55
CA VAL A 32 7.02 12.77 -10.02
C VAL A 32 7.84 13.61 -9.05
N VAL A 33 8.93 13.05 -8.55
CA VAL A 33 9.89 13.67 -7.63
C VAL A 33 11.31 13.30 -8.11
N ALA A 34 12.28 13.13 -7.21
CA ALA A 34 13.50 12.37 -7.49
C ALA A 34 13.19 10.86 -7.62
N GLY A 35 12.33 10.50 -8.56
CA GLY A 35 11.73 9.17 -8.73
C GLY A 35 10.24 9.29 -9.06
N ALA A 36 9.52 8.20 -8.87
CA ALA A 36 8.07 8.19 -8.82
C ALA A 36 7.61 7.86 -7.40
N MET A 37 6.80 8.74 -6.82
CA MET A 37 6.12 8.49 -5.55
C MET A 37 4.70 8.02 -5.86
N TYR A 38 4.35 6.83 -5.41
CA TYR A 38 3.03 6.24 -5.60
C TYR A 38 2.27 6.25 -4.28
N TYR A 39 1.09 6.87 -4.31
CA TYR A 39 0.14 6.89 -3.21
C TYR A 39 -1.01 5.97 -3.62
N LEU A 40 -1.12 4.85 -2.93
CA LEU A 40 -2.07 3.79 -3.22
C LEU A 40 -3.07 3.68 -2.08
N THR A 41 -4.34 3.50 -2.39
CA THR A 41 -5.33 2.96 -1.46
C THR A 41 -5.64 1.56 -1.93
N VAL A 42 -5.37 0.57 -1.07
CA VAL A 42 -5.50 -0.86 -1.37
C VAL A 42 -6.55 -1.47 -0.47
N GLU A 43 -7.37 -2.35 -1.02
CA GLU A 43 -8.23 -3.24 -0.26
C GLU A 43 -7.43 -4.50 0.06
N VAL A 44 -7.38 -4.85 1.33
CA VAL A 44 -6.74 -6.06 1.84
C VAL A 44 -7.73 -6.88 2.64
N THR A 45 -7.48 -8.18 2.71
CA THR A 45 -8.21 -9.10 3.56
C THR A 45 -7.34 -9.46 4.77
N HIS A 46 -7.88 -9.29 5.97
CA HIS A 46 -7.26 -9.75 7.21
C HIS A 46 -7.68 -11.20 7.54
N GLU A 47 -6.97 -11.81 8.49
CA GLU A 47 -7.40 -13.04 9.15
C GLU A 47 -8.88 -12.98 9.54
N GLY A 48 -9.66 -13.95 9.07
CA GLY A 48 -11.11 -13.99 9.22
C GLY A 48 -11.92 -13.40 8.07
N GLY A 49 -11.29 -13.10 6.93
CA GLY A 49 -11.99 -12.72 5.69
C GLY A 49 -12.52 -11.29 5.67
N LYS A 50 -12.18 -10.48 6.68
CA LYS A 50 -12.62 -9.09 6.78
C LYS A 50 -11.80 -8.21 5.86
N LYS A 51 -12.49 -7.50 4.96
CA LYS A 51 -11.88 -6.52 4.06
C LYS A 51 -11.66 -5.20 4.77
N LYS A 52 -10.47 -4.62 4.60
CA LYS A 52 -10.10 -3.30 5.11
C LYS A 52 -9.38 -2.51 4.03
N LEU A 53 -9.45 -1.19 4.12
CA LEU A 53 -8.70 -0.29 3.25
C LEU A 53 -7.43 0.17 3.96
N TYR A 54 -6.34 0.18 3.22
CA TYR A 54 -5.05 0.70 3.66
C TYR A 54 -4.53 1.70 2.65
N GLU A 55 -3.88 2.74 3.15
CA GLU A 55 -3.09 3.64 2.33
C GLU A 55 -1.62 3.22 2.39
N ALA A 56 -0.98 3.20 1.22
CA ALA A 56 0.44 2.90 1.08
C ALA A 56 1.14 4.01 0.29
N LYS A 57 2.36 4.34 0.69
CA LYS A 57 3.26 5.21 -0.06
C LYS A 57 4.50 4.44 -0.45
N VAL A 58 4.73 4.32 -1.76
CA VAL A 58 5.88 3.60 -2.31
C VAL A 58 6.73 4.58 -3.12
N TRP A 59 8.03 4.62 -2.82
CA TRP A 59 8.99 5.39 -3.60
C TRP A 59 9.77 4.46 -4.52
N GLU A 60 9.73 4.74 -5.82
CA GLU A 60 10.46 4.00 -6.83
C GLU A 60 11.44 4.92 -7.56
N LYS A 61 12.66 4.44 -7.80
CA LYS A 61 13.61 5.07 -8.72
C LYS A 61 14.03 3.99 -9.71
N SER A 62 13.34 3.92 -10.85
CA SER A 62 13.53 2.84 -11.83
C SER A 62 14.96 2.78 -12.39
N TRP A 63 15.67 3.91 -12.42
CA TRP A 63 17.09 3.98 -12.85
C TRP A 63 18.10 3.49 -11.80
N LEU A 64 17.68 3.23 -10.57
CA LEU A 64 18.51 2.65 -9.50
C LEU A 64 18.01 1.27 -9.07
N GLU A 65 17.01 0.70 -9.76
CA GLU A 65 16.31 -0.51 -9.33
C GLU A 65 15.83 -0.45 -7.87
N PHE A 66 15.53 0.77 -7.40
CA PHE A 66 15.18 1.02 -6.01
C PHE A 66 13.67 1.10 -5.85
N LYS A 67 13.16 0.41 -4.84
CA LYS A 67 11.77 0.49 -4.40
C LYS A 67 11.71 0.39 -2.89
N GLU A 68 10.97 1.29 -2.26
CA GLU A 68 10.87 1.36 -0.81
C GLU A 68 9.44 1.68 -0.38
N LEU A 69 8.94 0.93 0.60
CA LEU A 69 7.68 1.23 1.28
C LEU A 69 7.94 2.30 2.33
N GLN A 70 7.48 3.52 2.06
CA GLN A 70 7.64 4.66 2.97
C GLN A 70 6.69 4.57 4.16
N TRP A 71 5.45 4.13 3.93
CA TRP A 71 4.49 3.82 4.99
C TRP A 71 3.33 3.00 4.45
N PHE A 72 2.72 2.27 5.37
CA PHE A 72 1.52 1.48 5.16
C PHE A 72 0.63 1.62 6.40
N LYS A 73 -0.57 2.18 6.24
CA LYS A 73 -1.44 2.53 7.37
C LYS A 73 -2.91 2.29 7.01
N PRO A 74 -3.80 2.03 7.99
CA PRO A 74 -5.23 1.94 7.72
C PRO A 74 -5.72 3.22 7.05
N ALA A 75 -6.54 3.07 6.01
CA ALA A 75 -7.15 4.22 5.34
C ALA A 75 -8.25 4.76 6.25
N ILE A 76 -8.18 6.05 6.59
CA ILE A 76 -9.23 6.71 7.35
C ILE A 76 -10.47 6.76 6.46
N THR A 77 -11.45 5.93 6.77
CA THR A 77 -12.77 6.06 6.15
C THR A 77 -13.56 7.14 6.89
N PRO A 78 -14.41 7.93 6.21
CA PRO A 78 -15.23 8.94 6.89
C PRO A 78 -16.14 8.33 7.97
N SER A 79 -16.37 7.01 7.94
CA SER A 79 -17.10 6.24 8.95
C SER A 79 -16.35 6.07 10.29
N GLU A 80 -15.05 6.36 10.37
CA GLU A 80 -14.23 6.21 11.59
C GLU A 80 -13.96 7.55 12.32
N LEU A 81 -14.57 8.65 11.84
CA LEU A 81 -14.50 9.98 12.47
C LEU A 81 -15.71 10.27 13.39
N ASP A 82 -16.65 9.34 13.52
CA ASP A 82 -17.89 9.48 14.31
C ASP A 82 -17.69 9.07 15.78
#